data_AF-A0A9E5ERT6-F1
#
_entry.id   AF-A0A9E5ERT6-F1
#
_cell.length_a   1.000
_cell.length_b   1.000
_cell.length_c   1.000
_cell.angle_alpha   90.00
_cell.angle_beta   90.00
_cell.angle_gamma   90.00
#
_symmetry.space_group_name_H-M   'P 1'
#
loop_
_entity.id
_entity.type
_entity.pdbx_description
1 polymer ?
#
loop_
_entity_poly.entity_id
_entity_poly.type
_entity_poly.pdbx_seq_one_letter_code
_entity_poly.pdbx_strand_id
1 'polypeptide(L)' 'PHLISEQQLLDESDLIIIAAPHARYRSLVSKKPIIDIWNVLGNGTRV' A
#
# COMPACT_ATOMS: atom_id res chain seq x y z
N PRO A 1 -12.48 -12.99 -13.32
CA PRO A 1 -11.85 -11.96 -12.46
C PRO A 1 -12.64 -10.65 -12.53
N HIS A 2 -13.01 -10.09 -11.38
CA HIS A 2 -13.62 -8.76 -11.30
C HIS A 2 -12.64 -7.81 -10.61
N LEU A 3 -12.70 -6.54 -10.97
CA LEU A 3 -11.95 -5.49 -10.28
C LEU A 3 -12.76 -5.00 -9.10
N ILE A 4 -12.07 -4.65 -8.02
CA ILE A 4 -12.66 -3.97 -6.85
C ILE A 4 -12.13 -2.54 -6.77
N SER A 5 -12.83 -1.70 -6.02
CA SER A 5 -12.35 -0.35 -5.75
C SER A 5 -11.12 -0.37 -4.84
N GLU A 6 -10.30 0.68 -4.89
CA GLU A 6 -9.16 0.85 -3.98
C GLU A 6 -9.63 0.89 -2.52
N GLN A 7 -10.72 1.62 -2.23
CA GLN A 7 -11.25 1.72 -0.87
C GLN A 7 -11.64 0.35 -0.31
N GLN A 8 -12.34 -0.46 -1.11
CA GLN A 8 -12.70 -1.82 -0.71
C GLN A 8 -11.46 -2.67 -0.42
N LEU A 9 -10.43 -2.60 -1.27
CA LEU A 9 -9.16 -3.29 -1.03
C LEU A 9 -8.52 -2.86 0.30
N LEU A 10 -8.51 -1.56 0.59
CA LEU A 10 -7.91 -1.03 1.83
C LEU A 10 -8.66 -1.45 3.09
N ASP A 11 -9.99 -1.56 3.01
CA ASP A 11 -10.84 -1.93 4.14
C ASP A 11 -10.81 -3.44 4.42
N GLU A 12 -10.87 -4.25 3.37
CA GLU A 12 -10.96 -5.71 3.45
C GLU A 12 -9.60 -6.40 3.64
N SER A 13 -8.48 -5.72 3.37
CA SER A 13 -7.14 -6.30 3.56
C SER A 13 -6.71 -6.30 5.03
N ASP A 14 -6.02 -7.35 5.46
CA ASP A 14 -5.33 -7.39 6.75
C ASP A 14 -3.92 -6.78 6.67
N LEU A 15 -3.29 -6.87 5.49
CA LEU A 15 -1.94 -6.40 5.20
C LEU A 15 -1.87 -5.91 3.76
N ILE A 16 -1.20 -4.77 3.53
CA ILE A 16 -1.00 -4.20 2.19
C ILE A 16 0.49 -4.29 1.82
N ILE A 17 0.79 -4.72 0.60
CA ILE A 17 2.15 -4.77 0.06
C ILE A 17 2.25 -3.85 -1.16
N ILE A 18 3.14 -2.85 -1.11
CA ILE A 18 3.48 -2.03 -2.27
C ILE A 18 4.58 -2.75 -3.03
N ALA A 19 4.19 -3.54 -4.03
CA ALA A 19 5.09 -4.34 -4.85
C ALA A 19 5.63 -3.61 -6.09
N ALA A 20 5.15 -2.40 -6.39
CA ALA A 20 5.57 -1.61 -7.56
C ALA A 20 5.79 -0.13 -7.21
N PRO A 21 6.74 0.57 -7.87
CA PRO A 21 7.14 1.94 -7.52
C PRO A 21 6.24 3.01 -8.14
N HIS A 22 4.91 2.85 -8.09
CA HIS A 22 4.01 3.84 -8.69
C HIS A 22 3.89 5.10 -7.82
N ALA A 23 3.99 6.28 -8.46
CA ALA A 23 3.92 7.56 -7.77
C ALA A 23 2.61 7.78 -7.00
N ARG A 24 1.50 7.19 -7.45
CA ARG A 24 0.19 7.25 -6.77
C ARG A 24 0.27 6.77 -5.31
N TYR A 25 1.10 5.77 -5.02
CA TYR A 25 1.16 5.18 -3.69
C TYR A 25 1.73 6.14 -2.63
N ARG A 26 2.39 7.22 -3.03
CA ARG A 26 2.87 8.26 -2.10
C ARG A 26 1.76 8.91 -1.30
N SER A 27 0.53 8.91 -1.81
CA SER A 27 -0.67 9.42 -1.13
C SER A 27 -1.59 8.32 -0.60
N LEU A 28 -1.11 7.07 -0.54
CA LEU A 28 -1.91 5.95 -0.03
C LEU A 28 -2.10 6.11 1.48
N VAL A 29 -3.36 6.14 1.91
CA VAL A 29 -3.73 6.21 3.34
C VAL A 29 -4.41 4.91 3.72
N SER A 30 -3.85 4.21 4.69
CA SER A 30 -4.48 3.03 5.28
C SER A 30 -4.24 2.99 6.78
N LYS A 31 -5.21 2.45 7.51
CA LYS A 31 -5.06 2.09 8.92
C LYS A 31 -4.43 0.70 9.10
N LYS A 32 -4.36 -0.07 8.02
CA LYS A 32 -3.77 -1.41 8.01
C LYS A 32 -2.25 -1.30 7.91
N PRO A 33 -1.49 -2.28 8.43
CA PRO A 33 -0.06 -2.36 8.21
C PRO A 33 0.28 -2.35 6.71
N ILE A 34 1.33 -1.61 6.33
CA ILE A 34 1.82 -1.52 4.96
C ILE A 34 3.28 -1.98 4.93
N ILE A 35 3.59 -2.92 4.04
CA ILE A 35 4.96 -3.27 3.65
C ILE A 35 5.28 -2.54 2.35
N ASP A 36 6.19 -1.58 2.44
CA ASP A 36 6.67 -0.81 1.30
C ASP A 36 8.07 -1.27 0.88
N ILE A 37 8.12 -2.05 -0.21
CA ILE A 37 9.37 -2.59 -0.75
C ILE A 37 10.20 -1.50 -1.45
N TRP A 38 9.54 -0.45 -1.93
CA TRP A 38 10.13 0.58 -2.78
C TRP A 38 10.44 1.88 -2.05
N ASN A 39 10.08 1.97 -0.76
CA ASN A 39 10.18 3.18 0.06
C ASN A 39 9.47 4.39 -0.60
N VAL A 40 8.36 4.16 -1.29
CA VAL A 40 7.56 5.24 -1.89
C VAL A 40 6.88 6.10 -0.84
N LEU A 41 6.54 5.53 0.31
CA LEU A 41 5.97 6.22 1.47
C LEU A 41 7.02 7.05 2.22
N GLY A 42 8.32 6.86 1.95
CA GLY A 42 9.39 7.64 2.55
C GLY A 42 9.64 7.35 4.03
N ASN A 43 9.02 6.31 4.59
CA ASN A 43 9.20 5.92 5.99
C ASN A 43 10.54 5.21 6.26
N GLY A 44 11.30 4.90 5.20
CA GLY A 44 12.56 4.17 5.27
C GLY A 44 12.39 2.71 5.67
N THR A 45 13.45 1.93 5.49
CA THR A 45 13.54 0.55 5.98
C THR A 45 14.64 0.53 7.05
N ARG A 46 14.29 0.16 8.28
CA ARG A 46 15.28 -0.12 9.34
C ARG A 46 15.53 -1.63 9.38
N VAL A 47 16.79 -2.02 9.24
CA VAL A 47 17.29 -3.38 9.49
C VAL A 47 18.02 -3.44 10.82
#